data_AF-A0A7Z0X2Q9-F1
#
_entry.id   AF-A0A7Z0X2Q9-F1
#
_cell.length_a   1.000
_cell.length_b   1.000
_cell.length_c   1.000
_cell.angle_alpha   90.00
_cell.angle_beta   90.00
_cell.angle_gamma   90.00
#
_symmetry.space_group_name_H-M   'P 1'
#
loop_
_entity.id
_entity.type
_entity.pdbx_description
1 polymer ?
#
loop_
_entity_poly.entity_id
_entity_poly.type
_entity_poly.pdbx_seq_one_letter_code
_entity_poly.pdbx_strand_id
1 'polypeptide(L)'
;MLTNVNKQRKKGGFSNVKNTGIVRRIDELGRVVLPVEMRRVLNINEKDPLEIYTDGENIILTKYAANMACLMTGDITTKNKTYAGGKIVLSPRGAEMLLEDMMAALSEK
;
A
#
# COMPACT_ATOMS: atom_id res chain seq x y z
N MET A 1 -4.23 3.99 -47.09
CA MET A 1 -4.04 5.12 -46.16
C MET A 1 -5.12 5.02 -45.09
N LEU A 2 -4.84 4.33 -43.98
CA LEU A 2 -5.75 4.22 -42.84
C LEU A 2 -5.25 5.18 -41.76
N THR A 3 -6.03 6.22 -41.50
CA THR A 3 -5.80 7.21 -40.45
C THR A 3 -6.36 6.69 -39.13
N ASN A 4 -5.49 6.15 -38.27
CA ASN A 4 -5.87 5.87 -36.88
C ASN A 4 -5.62 7.11 -36.02
N VAL A 5 -6.69 7.88 -35.85
CA VAL A 5 -6.89 8.78 -34.72
C VAL A 5 -7.16 7.90 -33.50
N ASN A 6 -6.30 7.93 -32.48
CA ASN A 6 -6.81 7.68 -31.13
C ASN A 6 -6.13 8.56 -30.08
N LYS A 7 -7.00 9.29 -29.39
CA LYS A 7 -6.75 10.42 -28.52
C LYS A 7 -6.87 9.95 -27.08
N GLN A 8 -5.76 10.11 -26.35
CA GLN A 8 -5.60 10.27 -24.90
C GLN A 8 -6.79 10.01 -23.95
N ARG A 9 -6.53 9.18 -22.92
CA ARG A 9 -6.93 9.40 -21.49
C ARG A 9 -5.79 8.87 -20.61
N LYS A 10 -4.90 9.69 -20.01
CA LYS A 10 -4.93 10.32 -18.66
C LYS A 10 -5.40 9.33 -17.56
N LYS A 11 -4.80 9.17 -16.36
CA LYS A 11 -3.79 9.88 -15.55
C LYS A 11 -3.53 9.01 -14.29
N GLY A 12 -2.33 9.07 -13.68
CA GLY A 12 -2.08 8.65 -12.29
C GLY A 12 -0.88 7.73 -12.11
N GLY A 13 0.31 8.31 -11.96
CA GLY A 13 1.59 7.59 -11.93
C GLY A 13 1.86 6.82 -10.64
N PHE A 14 2.20 5.55 -10.79
CA PHE A 14 3.11 4.80 -9.92
C PHE A 14 4.19 4.15 -10.80
N SER A 15 5.01 5.01 -11.43
CA SER A 15 6.10 4.60 -12.30
C SER A 15 7.34 4.29 -11.45
N ASN A 16 7.45 3.06 -10.95
CA ASN A 16 8.72 2.38 -10.67
C ASN A 16 8.47 0.92 -10.25
N VAL A 17 7.90 0.11 -11.15
CA VAL A 17 8.06 -1.34 -11.03
C VAL A 17 9.51 -1.64 -11.43
N LYS A 18 10.40 -1.71 -10.43
CA LYS A 18 11.77 -2.19 -10.65
C LYS A 18 11.69 -3.69 -10.90
N ASN A 19 11.57 -4.08 -12.16
CA ASN A 19 11.60 -5.48 -12.54
C ASN A 19 13.03 -5.97 -12.36
N THR A 20 13.28 -6.74 -11.30
CA THR A 20 14.63 -7.25 -11.01
C THR A 20 15.03 -8.37 -11.96
N GLY A 21 14.07 -9.00 -12.66
CA GLY A 21 14.32 -10.10 -13.60
C GLY A 21 14.88 -11.37 -12.93
N ILE A 22 14.83 -11.44 -11.60
CA ILE A 22 15.41 -12.55 -10.83
C ILE A 22 14.40 -13.70 -10.79
N VAL A 23 14.82 -14.86 -11.30
CA VAL A 23 14.03 -16.10 -11.24
C VAL A 23 14.50 -16.93 -10.05
N ARG A 24 13.57 -17.33 -9.18
CA ARG A 24 13.85 -18.25 -8.07
C ARG A 24 12.94 -19.46 -8.15
N ARG A 25 13.54 -20.64 -8.04
CA ARG A 25 12.80 -21.90 -7.88
C ARG A 25 12.14 -21.97 -6.50
N ILE A 26 10.95 -22.54 -6.48
CA ILE A 26 10.20 -22.89 -5.28
C ILE A 26 10.84 -24.15 -4.68
N ASP A 27 10.87 -24.26 -3.36
CA ASP A 27 11.33 -25.47 -2.68
C ASP A 27 10.23 -26.54 -2.59
N GLU A 28 10.53 -27.68 -1.97
CA GLU A 28 9.60 -28.81 -1.83
C GLU A 28 8.34 -28.47 -1.01
N LEU A 29 8.38 -27.40 -0.21
CA LEU A 29 7.28 -26.98 0.65
C LEU A 29 6.49 -25.80 0.08
N GLY A 30 6.79 -25.35 -1.14
CA GLY A 30 6.09 -24.22 -1.75
C GLY A 30 6.64 -22.85 -1.34
N ARG A 31 7.79 -22.76 -0.67
CA ARG A 31 8.36 -21.48 -0.20
C ARG A 31 9.20 -20.83 -1.31
N VAL A 32 9.13 -19.50 -1.37
CA VAL A 32 9.99 -18.67 -2.23
C VAL A 32 10.94 -17.85 -1.38
N VAL A 33 12.21 -17.79 -1.79
CA VAL A 33 13.24 -17.01 -1.10
C VAL A 33 13.31 -15.60 -1.69
N LEU A 34 13.06 -14.58 -0.87
CA LEU A 34 13.29 -13.18 -1.26
C LEU A 34 14.80 -12.85 -1.21
N PRO A 35 15.42 -12.35 -2.30
CA PRO A 35 16.83 -11.94 -2.31
C PRO A 35 17.16 -10.88 -1.25
N VAL A 36 18.42 -10.86 -0.80
CA VAL A 36 18.87 -9.95 0.27
C VAL A 36 18.78 -8.48 -0.14
N GLU A 37 19.05 -8.13 -1.41
CA GLU A 37 18.90 -6.76 -1.87
C GLU A 37 17.46 -6.26 -1.72
N MET A 38 16.49 -7.08 -2.11
CA MET A 38 15.07 -6.73 -2.02
C MET A 38 14.64 -6.55 -0.57
N ARG A 39 15.11 -7.40 0.35
CA ARG A 39 14.86 -7.25 1.79
C ARG A 39 15.37 -5.92 2.32
N ARG A 40 16.59 -5.51 1.92
CA ARG A 40 17.19 -4.23 2.34
C ARG A 40 16.42 -3.03 1.79
N VAL A 41 16.07 -3.06 0.49
CA VAL A 41 15.32 -1.98 -0.17
C VAL A 41 13.92 -1.82 0.42
N LEU A 42 13.25 -2.93 0.73
CA LEU A 42 11.89 -2.93 1.30
C LEU A 42 11.88 -2.87 2.83
N ASN A 43 13.04 -2.82 3.48
CA ASN A 43 13.20 -2.85 4.94
C ASN A 43 12.37 -3.97 5.60
N ILE A 44 12.55 -5.19 5.09
CA ILE A 44 11.95 -6.43 5.59
C ILE A 44 13.02 -7.20 6.36
N ASN A 45 12.79 -7.40 7.64
CA ASN A 45 13.66 -8.14 8.54
C ASN A 45 13.18 -9.58 8.74
N GLU A 46 14.02 -10.40 9.38
CA GLU A 46 13.62 -11.75 9.76
C GLU A 46 12.39 -11.71 10.68
N LYS A 47 11.43 -12.60 10.42
CA LYS A 47 10.14 -12.70 11.14
C LYS A 47 9.19 -11.51 10.92
N ASP A 48 9.52 -10.53 10.07
CA ASP A 48 8.57 -9.49 9.71
C ASP A 48 7.36 -10.12 8.98
N PRO A 49 6.13 -9.80 9.41
CA PRO A 49 4.94 -10.28 8.71
C PRO A 49 4.84 -9.62 7.34
N LEU A 50 4.45 -10.41 6.34
CA LEU A 50 4.16 -9.95 4.99
C LEU A 50 2.72 -10.31 4.65
N GLU A 51 2.08 -9.41 3.93
CA GLU A 51 0.75 -9.61 3.38
C GLU A 51 0.87 -10.07 1.93
N ILE A 52 0.04 -11.05 1.58
CA ILE A 52 0.03 -11.68 0.26
C ILE A 52 -1.33 -11.44 -0.36
N TYR A 53 -1.34 -10.81 -1.53
CA TYR A 53 -2.54 -10.61 -2.33
C TYR A 53 -2.38 -11.27 -3.70
N THR A 54 -3.50 -11.58 -4.33
CA THR A 54 -3.58 -12.07 -5.71
C THR A 54 -4.28 -11.04 -6.58
N ASP A 55 -3.68 -10.70 -7.72
CA ASP A 55 -4.27 -9.83 -8.75
C ASP A 55 -4.17 -10.53 -10.11
N GLY A 56 -5.26 -11.20 -10.50
CA GLY A 56 -5.28 -12.11 -11.65
C GLY A 56 -4.29 -13.26 -11.45
N GLU A 57 -3.30 -13.35 -12.34
CA GLU A 57 -2.22 -14.35 -12.28
C GLU A 57 -1.00 -13.86 -11.48
N ASN A 58 -1.03 -12.64 -10.95
CA ASN A 58 0.08 -12.04 -10.23
C ASN A 58 -0.06 -12.24 -8.71
N ILE A 59 1.06 -12.52 -8.05
CA ILE A 59 1.17 -12.49 -6.59
C ILE A 59 1.83 -11.17 -6.18
N ILE A 60 1.17 -10.43 -5.30
CA ILE A 60 1.66 -9.15 -4.78
C ILE A 60 2.02 -9.36 -3.30
N LEU A 61 3.29 -9.09 -2.97
CA LEU A 61 3.82 -9.15 -1.61
C LEU A 61 3.97 -7.73 -1.06
N THR A 62 3.43 -7.47 0.12
CA THR A 62 3.49 -6.16 0.78
C THR A 62 3.86 -6.28 2.24
N LYS A 63 4.48 -5.25 2.82
CA LYS A 63 4.81 -5.24 4.25
C LYS A 63 3.53 -5.20 5.06
N TYR A 64 3.34 -6.18 5.95
CA TYR A 64 2.14 -6.22 6.77
C TYR A 64 2.17 -5.08 7.79
N ALA A 65 1.16 -4.24 7.74
CA ALA A 65 0.99 -3.11 8.65
C ALA A 65 -0.29 -3.27 9.46
N ALA A 66 -0.32 -4.29 10.34
CA ALA A 66 -1.46 -4.57 11.22
C ALA A 66 -1.94 -3.34 12.00
N ASN A 67 -1.00 -2.50 12.43
CA ASN A 67 -1.27 -1.32 13.26
C ASN A 67 -1.67 -0.08 12.44
N MET A 68 -1.91 -0.22 11.13
CA MET A 68 -2.29 0.88 10.27
C MET A 68 -3.80 0.99 10.02
N ALA A 69 -4.66 0.30 10.77
CA ALA A 69 -6.10 0.46 10.61
C ALA A 69 -6.52 1.91 10.89
N CYS A 70 -7.32 2.49 9.98
CA CYS A 70 -7.89 3.81 10.16
C CYS A 70 -8.86 3.79 11.36
N LEU A 71 -8.68 4.72 12.31
CA LEU A 71 -9.54 4.86 13.48
C LEU A 71 -11.00 5.15 13.10
N MET A 72 -11.22 5.95 12.04
CA MET A 72 -12.56 6.40 11.64
C MET A 72 -13.28 5.42 10.72
N THR A 73 -12.56 4.81 9.78
CA THR A 73 -13.16 3.98 8.72
C THR A 73 -12.89 2.49 8.86
N GLY A 74 -11.94 2.09 9.70
CA GLY A 74 -11.49 0.70 9.82
C GLY A 74 -10.64 0.20 8.65
N ASP A 75 -10.50 0.98 7.57
CA ASP A 75 -9.73 0.58 6.40
C ASP A 75 -8.24 0.43 6.76
N ILE A 76 -7.61 -0.65 6.31
CA ILE A 76 -6.16 -0.82 6.35
C ILE A 76 -5.65 -0.53 4.94
N THR A 77 -4.97 0.61 4.77
CA THR A 77 -4.38 0.96 3.47
C THR A 77 -2.96 1.47 3.65
N THR A 78 -2.14 1.30 2.61
CA THR A 78 -0.78 1.86 2.56
C THR A 78 -0.74 3.39 2.57
N LYS A 79 -1.90 4.05 2.36
CA LYS A 79 -2.05 5.50 2.42
C LYS A 79 -2.38 6.01 3.82
N ASN A 80 -2.62 5.12 4.77
CA ASN A 80 -2.94 5.51 6.14
C ASN A 80 -1.71 6.13 6.79
N LYS A 81 -1.94 7.19 7.56
CA LYS A 81 -0.88 7.97 8.21
C LYS A 81 -1.09 7.97 9.71
N THR A 82 0.02 8.01 10.44
CA THR A 82 0.05 8.17 11.88
C THR A 82 0.08 9.66 12.26
N TYR A 83 -0.73 10.03 13.25
CA TYR A 83 -0.86 11.37 13.83
C TYR A 83 -0.63 11.29 15.35
N ALA A 84 -0.49 12.46 15.99
CA ALA A 84 -0.33 12.58 17.44
C ALA A 84 0.78 11.67 18.03
N GLY A 85 1.94 11.59 17.35
CA GLY A 85 3.06 10.77 17.77
C GLY A 85 2.83 9.26 17.68
N GLY A 86 2.00 8.80 16.73
CA GLY A 86 1.71 7.38 16.51
C GLY A 86 0.49 6.85 17.24
N LYS A 87 -0.23 7.70 17.97
CA LYS A 87 -1.42 7.31 18.74
C LYS A 87 -2.68 7.15 17.90
N ILE A 88 -2.73 7.85 16.76
CA ILE A 88 -3.91 7.89 15.89
C ILE A 88 -3.45 7.50 14.50
N VAL A 89 -4.15 6.56 13.86
CA VAL A 89 -3.94 6.24 12.46
C VAL A 89 -5.20 6.59 11.69
N LEU A 90 -5.06 7.33 10.58
CA LEU A 90 -6.19 7.70 9.73
C LEU A 90 -5.86 7.43 8.26
N SER A 91 -6.84 6.89 7.55
CA SER A 91 -6.88 6.93 6.09
C SER A 91 -7.13 8.37 5.62
N PRO A 92 -6.82 8.71 4.36
CA PRO A 92 -7.11 10.04 3.82
C PRO A 92 -8.58 10.44 4.02
N ARG A 93 -9.51 9.53 3.72
CA ARG A 93 -10.94 9.73 3.94
C ARG A 93 -11.30 9.87 5.41
N GLY A 94 -10.73 9.02 6.29
CA GLY A 94 -10.98 9.11 7.72
C GLY A 94 -10.47 10.41 8.34
N ALA A 95 -9.38 10.97 7.80
CA ALA A 95 -8.86 12.27 8.24
C ALA A 95 -9.78 13.43 7.83
N GLU A 96 -10.35 13.39 6.63
CA GLU A 96 -11.36 14.36 6.17
C GLU A 96 -12.59 14.34 7.08
N MET A 97 -13.14 13.15 7.36
CA MET A 97 -14.29 12.99 8.26
C MET A 97 -14.02 13.56 9.67
N LEU A 98 -12.87 13.21 10.26
CA LEU A 98 -12.50 13.70 11.59
C LEU A 98 -12.35 15.23 11.62
N LEU A 99 -11.82 15.83 10.54
CA LEU A 99 -11.67 17.27 10.43
C LEU A 99 -13.03 17.98 10.37
N GLU A 100 -13.98 17.44 9.59
CA GLU A 100 -15.34 17.97 9.53
C GLU A 100 -16.03 17.94 10.90
N ASP A 101 -15.97 16.80 11.60
CA ASP A 101 -16.54 16.63 12.94
C ASP A 101 -15.92 17.62 13.95
N MET A 102 -14.60 17.81 13.92
CA MET A 102 -13.90 18.77 14.78
C MET A 102 -14.29 20.22 14.47
N MET A 103 -14.41 20.58 13.19
CA MET A 103 -14.82 21.93 12.80
C MET A 103 -16.24 22.24 13.24
N ALA A 104 -17.16 21.28 13.08
CA ALA A 104 -18.54 21.42 13.55
C ALA A 104 -18.59 21.66 15.07
N ALA A 105 -17.90 20.81 15.85
CA ALA A 105 -17.87 20.92 17.31
C ALA A 105 -17.23 22.22 17.84
N LEU A 106 -16.29 22.82 17.08
CA LEU A 106 -15.67 24.09 17.43
C LEU A 106 -16.52 25.31 17.02
N SER A 107 -17.43 25.15 16.06
CA SER A 107 -18.34 26.21 15.59
C SER A 107 -19.61 26.36 16.42
N GLU A 108 -19.93 25.39 17.28
CA GLU A 108 -21.04 25.44 18.23
C GLU A 108 -20.70 26.20 19.54
N LYS A 109 -19.65 27.02 19.52
CA LYS A 109 -19.23 27.88 20.65
C LYS A 109 -19.39 29.37 20.35
#